data_AF-A0A924LSY2-F1
#
_entry.id   AF-A0A924LSY2-F1
#
_cell.length_a   1.000
_cell.length_b   1.000
_cell.length_c   1.000
_cell.angle_alpha   90.00
_cell.angle_beta   90.00
_cell.angle_gamma   90.00
#
_symmetry.space_group_name_H-M   'P 1'
#
loop_
_entity.id
_entity.type
_entity.pdbx_description
1 polymer ?
#
loop_
_entity_poly.entity_id
_entity_poly.type
_entity_poly.pdbx_seq_one_letter_code
_entity_poly.pdbx_strand_id
1 'polypeptide(L)'
;MYEKTFPNKRFKHTLEFLQKHISTNETILDLGVENPFSKIMKENGFQVTNTTGEDLDDNQESLKNSNENVTTAFEIFEHLLNPYTILSEIKSDKLFISIPMRLWFSPAYRSKTDMWDRHYHEFEDWQLDWLLE
;
A
#
# COMPACT_ATOMS: atom_id res chain seq x y z
N MET A 1 2.08 10.86 10.82
CA MET A 1 0.66 10.69 10.44
C MET A 1 -0.26 10.26 11.60
N TYR A 2 0.18 9.53 12.65
CA TYR A 2 -0.73 9.03 13.70
C TYR A 2 -0.30 9.40 15.13
N GLU A 3 -0.76 10.55 15.64
CA GLU A 3 -0.50 10.91 17.05
C GLU A 3 -1.76 10.87 17.93
N LYS A 4 -2.99 10.94 17.38
CA LYS A 4 -4.23 11.01 18.21
C LYS A 4 -5.48 10.32 17.65
N THR A 5 -5.52 9.95 16.38
CA THR A 5 -6.70 9.30 15.77
C THR A 5 -6.26 8.24 14.78
N PHE A 6 -6.70 7.00 15.01
CA PHE A 6 -6.47 5.88 14.10
C PHE A 6 -7.72 5.67 13.23
N PRO A 7 -7.55 5.32 11.94
CA PRO A 7 -8.67 5.05 11.04
C PRO A 7 -9.27 3.66 11.30
N ASN A 8 -9.79 3.44 12.51
CA ASN A 8 -10.26 2.14 13.01
C ASN A 8 -11.26 1.45 12.08
N LYS A 9 -12.19 2.22 11.49
CA LYS A 9 -13.18 1.69 10.53
C LYS A 9 -12.49 1.13 9.28
N ARG A 10 -11.51 1.85 8.73
CA ARG A 10 -10.74 1.42 7.55
C ARG A 10 -9.93 0.17 7.88
N PHE A 11 -9.15 0.19 8.97
CA PHE A 11 -8.36 -0.98 9.39
C PHE A 11 -9.22 -2.22 9.61
N LYS A 12 -10.41 -2.07 10.20
CA LYS A 12 -11.36 -3.19 10.33
C LYS A 12 -11.74 -3.76 8.96
N HIS A 13 -12.18 -2.93 8.02
CA HIS A 13 -12.57 -3.39 6.68
C HIS A 13 -11.40 -4.00 5.90
N THR A 14 -10.21 -3.39 5.98
CA THR A 14 -8.99 -3.90 5.33
C THR A 14 -8.59 -5.26 5.91
N LEU A 15 -8.66 -5.44 7.24
CA LEU A 15 -8.36 -6.72 7.87
C LEU A 15 -9.38 -7.81 7.50
N GLU A 16 -10.68 -7.48 7.51
CA GLU A 16 -11.73 -8.42 7.08
C GLU A 16 -11.54 -8.85 5.62
N PHE A 17 -11.12 -7.93 4.74
CA PHE A 17 -10.79 -8.23 3.36
C PHE A 17 -9.57 -9.16 3.25
N LEU A 18 -8.48 -8.88 3.97
CA LEU A 18 -7.30 -9.76 4.01
C LEU A 18 -7.66 -11.16 4.50
N GLN A 19 -8.33 -11.28 5.65
CA GLN A 19 -8.70 -12.58 6.25
C GLN A 19 -9.62 -13.42 5.36
N LYS A 20 -10.41 -12.77 4.50
CA LYS A 20 -11.28 -13.46 3.54
C LYS A 20 -10.49 -14.09 2.38
N HIS A 21 -9.34 -13.53 2.02
CA HIS A 21 -8.66 -13.85 0.75
C HIS A 21 -7.22 -14.35 0.89
N ILE A 22 -6.62 -14.24 2.07
CA ILE A 22 -5.23 -14.64 2.34
C ILE A 22 -5.20 -15.54 3.57
N SER A 23 -4.49 -16.67 3.43
CA SER A 23 -4.19 -17.56 4.55
C SER A 23 -3.06 -17.00 5.40
N THR A 24 -3.11 -17.19 6.72
CA THR A 24 -2.02 -16.78 7.64
C THR A 24 -0.70 -17.52 7.40
N ASN A 25 -0.72 -18.60 6.61
CA ASN A 25 0.49 -19.32 6.18
C ASN A 25 1.20 -18.64 5.01
N GLU A 26 0.53 -17.74 4.29
CA GLU A 26 1.12 -16.95 3.21
C GLU A 26 1.95 -15.81 3.80
N THR A 27 3.12 -15.57 3.22
CA THR A 27 4.00 -14.45 3.61
C THR A 27 3.62 -13.19 2.84
N ILE A 28 3.66 -12.04 3.52
CA ILE A 28 3.23 -10.74 2.99
C ILE A 28 4.41 -9.77 2.99
N LEU A 29 4.70 -9.17 1.84
CA LEU A 29 5.51 -7.96 1.74
C LEU A 29 4.58 -6.74 1.72
N ASP A 30 4.61 -5.94 2.79
CA ASP A 30 3.85 -4.70 2.93
C ASP A 30 4.70 -3.50 2.50
N LEU A 31 4.32 -2.87 1.39
CA LEU A 31 5.02 -1.71 0.84
C LEU A 31 4.83 -0.49 1.76
N GLY A 32 5.91 0.22 2.01
CA GLY A 32 6.04 1.22 3.06
C GLY A 32 6.71 0.67 4.33
N VAL A 33 7.13 1.59 5.20
CA VAL A 33 7.70 1.27 6.51
C VAL A 33 6.65 0.66 7.45
N GLU A 34 7.09 -0.08 8.46
CA GLU A 34 6.20 -0.67 9.47
C GLU A 34 5.28 0.39 10.08
N ASN A 35 3.98 0.14 10.00
CA ASN A 35 2.93 1.07 10.40
C ASN A 35 1.95 0.40 11.39
N PRO A 36 0.99 1.15 11.97
CA PRO A 36 0.02 0.58 12.91
C PRO A 36 -0.78 -0.60 12.33
N PHE A 37 -1.08 -0.60 11.03
CA PHE A 37 -1.80 -1.70 10.40
C PHE A 37 -0.92 -2.94 10.22
N SER A 38 0.38 -2.78 9.93
CA SER A 38 1.35 -3.88 9.92
C SER A 38 1.36 -4.63 11.26
N LYS A 39 1.24 -3.91 12.38
CA LYS A 39 1.10 -4.51 13.73
C LYS A 39 -0.21 -5.27 13.88
N ILE A 40 -1.33 -4.69 13.44
CA ILE A 40 -2.64 -5.36 13.45
C ILE A 40 -2.60 -6.65 12.63
N MET A 41 -1.97 -6.66 11.45
CA MET A 41 -1.81 -7.87 10.64
C MET A 41 -1.01 -8.96 11.41
N LYS A 42 0.13 -8.59 12.01
CA LYS A 42 0.95 -9.52 12.81
C LYS A 42 0.19 -10.07 14.02
N GLU A 43 -0.56 -9.22 14.74
CA GLU A 43 -1.41 -9.63 15.87
C GLU A 43 -2.52 -10.61 15.45
N ASN A 44 -2.95 -10.58 14.19
CA ASN A 44 -3.93 -11.49 13.61
C ASN A 44 -3.29 -12.71 12.92
N GLY A 45 -2.01 -12.96 13.15
CA GLY A 45 -1.31 -14.18 12.74
C GLY A 45 -0.69 -14.16 11.34
N PHE A 46 -0.72 -13.03 10.63
CA PHE A 46 -0.05 -12.90 9.34
C PHE A 46 1.47 -12.75 9.51
N GLN A 47 2.23 -13.31 8.56
CA GLN A 47 3.68 -13.17 8.47
C GLN A 47 4.00 -11.97 7.57
N VAL A 48 4.32 -10.81 8.17
CA VAL A 48 4.50 -9.54 7.45
C VAL A 48 5.95 -9.05 7.52
N THR A 49 6.54 -8.84 6.36
CA THR A 49 7.77 -8.04 6.14
C THR A 49 7.38 -6.69 5.55
N ASN A 50 8.20 -5.66 5.77
CA ASN A 50 7.98 -4.31 5.26
C ASN A 50 9.20 -3.86 4.48
N THR A 51 8.99 -2.97 3.51
CA THR A 51 10.09 -2.15 2.97
C THR A 51 10.63 -1.22 4.06
N THR A 52 11.82 -0.65 3.86
CA THR A 52 12.59 0.04 4.91
C THR A 52 12.54 1.56 4.82
N GLY A 53 11.79 2.12 3.87
CA GLY A 53 11.65 3.56 3.65
C GLY A 53 12.55 4.08 2.52
N GLU A 54 13.04 3.19 1.66
CA GLU A 54 13.60 3.54 0.37
C GLU A 54 12.57 4.27 -0.51
N ASP A 55 13.06 5.13 -1.41
CA ASP A 55 12.23 5.70 -2.46
C ASP A 55 11.97 4.62 -3.51
N LEU A 56 10.73 4.12 -3.58
CA LEU A 56 10.39 3.02 -4.48
C LEU A 56 10.42 3.46 -5.95
N ASP A 57 10.26 4.75 -6.26
CA ASP A 57 10.41 5.21 -7.64
C ASP A 57 11.85 5.03 -8.16
N ASP A 58 12.84 5.15 -7.27
CA ASP A 58 14.27 5.03 -7.60
C ASP A 58 14.88 3.66 -7.25
N ASN A 59 14.45 3.03 -6.16
CA ASN A 59 15.01 1.79 -5.63
C ASN A 59 13.94 0.73 -5.34
N GLN A 60 13.93 -0.30 -6.18
CA GLN A 60 12.97 -1.41 -6.13
C GLN A 60 13.65 -2.74 -5.77
N GLU A 61 14.83 -2.71 -5.16
CA GLU A 61 15.57 -3.93 -4.80
C GLU A 61 14.79 -4.85 -3.85
N SER A 62 14.01 -4.29 -2.93
CA SER A 62 13.16 -5.05 -2.01
C SER A 62 12.09 -5.84 -2.76
N LEU A 63 11.49 -5.26 -3.80
CA LEU A 63 10.51 -5.94 -4.67
C LEU A 63 11.18 -7.00 -5.54
N LYS A 64 12.32 -6.66 -6.16
CA LYS A 64 13.06 -7.57 -7.06
C LYS A 64 13.54 -8.85 -6.38
N ASN A 65 13.90 -8.75 -5.11
CA ASN A 65 14.42 -9.86 -4.31
C ASN A 65 13.36 -10.51 -3.40
N SER A 66 12.11 -10.03 -3.47
CA SER A 66 10.99 -10.56 -2.70
C SER A 66 10.66 -12.00 -3.12
N ASN A 67 10.33 -12.84 -2.13
CA ASN A 67 9.82 -14.19 -2.34
C ASN A 67 8.48 -14.40 -1.59
N GLU A 68 7.83 -13.30 -1.20
CA GLU A 68 6.59 -13.30 -0.48
C GLU A 68 5.42 -13.70 -1.38
N ASN A 69 4.45 -14.40 -0.82
CA ASN A 69 3.28 -14.88 -1.57
C ASN A 69 2.31 -13.75 -1.94
N VAL A 70 2.30 -12.69 -1.13
CA VAL A 70 1.40 -11.54 -1.29
C VAL A 70 2.18 -10.24 -1.15
N THR A 71 1.82 -9.24 -1.96
CA THR A 71 2.23 -7.85 -1.75
C THR A 71 1.02 -7.02 -1.33
N THR A 72 1.15 -6.26 -0.24
CA THR A 72 0.16 -5.26 0.17
C THR A 72 0.71 -3.84 -0.07
N ALA A 73 -0.12 -2.94 -0.59
CA ALA A 73 0.23 -1.54 -0.78
C ALA A 73 -1.00 -0.66 -0.46
N PHE A 74 -1.29 -0.53 0.82
CA PHE A 74 -2.45 0.23 1.29
C PHE A 74 -2.11 1.71 1.44
N GLU A 75 -2.72 2.55 0.61
CA GLU A 75 -2.48 4.00 0.57
C GLU A 75 -1.00 4.33 0.31
N ILE A 76 -0.47 3.72 -0.75
CA ILE A 76 0.91 3.90 -1.21
C ILE A 76 0.93 4.45 -2.65
N PHE A 77 0.08 3.94 -3.53
CA PHE A 77 0.18 4.19 -4.97
C PHE A 77 -0.13 5.64 -5.37
N GLU A 78 -0.95 6.33 -4.60
CA GLU A 78 -1.22 7.76 -4.76
C GLU A 78 0.03 8.62 -4.54
N HIS A 79 0.99 8.12 -3.76
CA HIS A 79 2.21 8.83 -3.38
C HIS A 79 3.38 8.61 -4.34
N LEU A 80 3.30 7.60 -5.22
CA LEU A 80 4.35 7.27 -6.17
C LEU A 80 4.28 8.18 -7.40
N LEU A 81 5.43 8.49 -7.99
CA LEU A 81 5.51 9.19 -9.28
C LEU A 81 5.29 8.23 -10.46
N ASN A 82 5.71 6.98 -10.31
CA ASN A 82 5.69 5.96 -11.34
C ASN A 82 5.22 4.60 -10.80
N PRO A 83 3.94 4.49 -10.38
CA PRO A 83 3.41 3.26 -9.80
C PRO A 83 3.44 2.07 -10.77
N TYR A 84 3.43 2.33 -12.09
CA TYR A 84 3.46 1.27 -13.11
C TYR A 84 4.76 0.45 -13.05
N THR A 85 5.92 1.09 -12.86
CA THR A 85 7.18 0.33 -12.74
C THR A 85 7.22 -0.51 -11.47
N ILE A 86 6.66 -0.02 -10.37
CA ILE A 86 6.57 -0.79 -9.12
C ILE A 86 5.78 -2.08 -9.36
N LEU A 87 4.61 -1.97 -10.02
CA LEU A 87 3.80 -3.12 -10.38
C LEU A 87 4.57 -4.17 -11.18
N SER A 88 5.38 -3.74 -12.15
CA SER A 88 6.17 -4.65 -12.98
C SER A 88 7.26 -5.42 -12.23
N GLU A 89 7.70 -4.90 -11.07
CA GLU A 89 8.71 -5.55 -10.25
C GLU A 89 8.13 -6.46 -9.16
N ILE A 90 6.85 -6.35 -8.84
CA ILE A 90 6.17 -7.25 -7.90
C ILE A 90 6.22 -8.69 -8.45
N LYS A 91 6.72 -9.62 -7.62
CA LYS A 91 6.85 -11.05 -7.96
C LYS A 91 5.81 -11.95 -7.28
N SER A 92 5.05 -11.40 -6.34
CA SER A 92 4.04 -12.15 -5.61
C SER A 92 2.84 -12.50 -6.49
N ASP A 93 2.17 -13.62 -6.18
CA ASP A 93 1.01 -14.09 -6.94
C ASP A 93 -0.25 -13.26 -6.67
N LYS A 94 -0.25 -12.50 -5.56
CA LYS A 94 -1.39 -11.72 -5.09
C LYS A 94 -0.96 -10.30 -4.75
N LEU A 95 -1.72 -9.33 -5.27
CA LEU A 95 -1.56 -7.93 -4.96
C LEU A 95 -2.83 -7.39 -4.29
N PHE A 96 -2.66 -6.75 -3.14
CA PHE A 96 -3.72 -6.10 -2.37
C PHE A 96 -3.39 -4.63 -2.22
N ILE A 97 -4.20 -3.76 -2.83
CA ILE A 97 -3.98 -2.31 -2.77
C ILE A 97 -5.23 -1.58 -2.30
N SER A 98 -5.01 -0.41 -1.74
CA SER A 98 -6.05 0.59 -1.56
C SER A 98 -5.51 1.96 -1.92
N ILE A 99 -6.37 2.81 -2.43
CA ILE A 99 -6.07 4.20 -2.75
C ILE A 99 -7.25 5.08 -2.35
N PRO A 100 -7.01 6.37 -2.06
CA PRO A 100 -8.07 7.35 -1.97
C PRO A 100 -8.67 7.57 -3.36
N MET A 101 -9.99 7.42 -3.47
CA MET A 101 -10.73 7.79 -4.68
C MET A 101 -10.88 9.31 -4.74
N ARG A 102 -10.73 9.86 -5.95
CA ARG A 102 -10.86 11.30 -6.20
C ARG A 102 -12.17 11.86 -5.65
N LEU A 103 -12.07 12.93 -4.88
CA LEU A 103 -13.21 13.77 -4.51
C LEU A 103 -13.43 14.83 -5.57
N TRP A 104 -14.63 14.88 -6.15
CA TRP A 104 -14.96 15.86 -7.17
C TRP A 104 -14.68 17.29 -6.70
N PHE A 105 -14.03 18.06 -7.58
CA PHE A 105 -13.62 19.46 -7.36
C PHE A 105 -12.60 19.69 -6.22
N SER A 106 -12.09 18.65 -5.56
CA SER A 106 -10.94 18.80 -4.67
C SER A 106 -9.66 18.94 -5.49
N PRO A 107 -8.75 19.89 -5.16
CA PRO A 107 -7.39 19.84 -5.66
C PRO A 107 -6.68 18.60 -5.10
N ALA A 108 -5.62 18.15 -5.79
CA ALA A 108 -4.78 17.06 -5.31
C ALA A 108 -4.21 17.39 -3.93
N TYR A 109 -4.18 16.38 -3.05
CA TYR A 109 -3.63 16.55 -1.72
C TYR A 109 -2.10 16.77 -1.80
N ARG A 110 -1.63 17.85 -1.15
CA ARG A 110 -0.21 18.20 -1.12
C ARG A 110 0.19 18.65 0.27
N SER A 111 0.86 17.79 1.02
CA SER A 111 1.45 18.18 2.30
C SER A 111 2.48 19.30 2.13
N LYS A 112 2.43 20.25 3.07
CA LYS A 112 3.33 21.41 3.16
C LYS A 112 4.58 21.09 3.97
N THR A 113 4.57 20.03 4.77
CA THR A 113 5.61 19.71 5.75
C THR A 113 6.33 18.41 5.43
N ASP A 114 5.70 17.52 4.66
CA ASP A 114 6.28 16.25 4.26
C ASP A 114 6.15 16.11 2.74
N MET A 115 7.25 15.76 2.07
CA MET A 115 7.25 15.58 0.61
C MET A 115 6.67 14.23 0.19
N TRP A 116 6.74 13.23 1.06
CA TRP A 116 6.28 11.87 0.83
C TRP A 116 4.76 11.76 1.06
N ASP A 117 4.23 12.61 1.93
CA ASP A 117 2.78 12.76 2.17
C ASP A 117 2.11 13.67 1.11
N ARG A 118 2.33 13.39 -0.17
CA ARG A 118 1.71 14.11 -1.29
C ARG A 118 1.05 13.11 -2.22
N HIS A 119 -0.15 13.41 -2.69
CA HIS A 119 -0.81 12.59 -3.68
C HIS A 119 -0.44 13.13 -5.07
N TYR A 120 0.38 12.37 -5.78
CA TYR A 120 0.65 12.61 -7.20
C TYR A 120 -0.50 12.13 -8.07
N HIS A 121 -1.20 11.09 -7.62
CA HIS A 121 -2.36 10.53 -8.31
C HIS A 121 -3.63 10.69 -7.46
N GLU A 122 -4.63 11.35 -8.01
CA GLU A 122 -6.00 11.39 -7.48
C GLU A 122 -6.86 10.49 -8.37
N PHE A 123 -6.87 9.20 -8.06
CA PHE A 123 -7.42 8.18 -8.94
C PHE A 123 -8.95 8.25 -9.04
N GLU A 124 -9.42 8.21 -10.27
CA GLU A 124 -10.73 7.67 -10.64
C GLU A 124 -10.63 6.15 -10.83
N ASP A 125 -11.77 5.47 -10.82
CA ASP A 125 -11.85 4.00 -10.87
C ASP A 125 -11.15 3.44 -12.11
N TRP A 126 -11.46 4.00 -13.27
CA TRP A 126 -10.85 3.60 -14.54
C TRP A 126 -9.33 3.82 -14.60
N GLN A 127 -8.77 4.76 -13.82
CA GLN A 127 -7.32 4.99 -13.80
C GLN A 127 -6.59 3.90 -13.04
N LEU A 128 -7.19 3.41 -11.95
CA LEU A 128 -6.64 2.28 -11.21
C LEU A 128 -6.78 0.99 -12.02
N ASP A 129 -7.95 0.77 -12.64
CA ASP A 129 -8.18 -0.39 -13.50
C ASP A 129 -7.13 -0.44 -14.62
N TRP A 130 -6.93 0.68 -15.33
CA TRP A 130 -5.95 0.72 -16.41
C TRP A 130 -4.48 0.59 -15.94
N LEU A 131 -4.18 0.98 -14.70
CA LEU A 131 -2.87 0.78 -14.11
C LEU A 131 -2.58 -0.70 -13.80
N LEU A 132 -3.63 -1.49 -13.50
CA LEU A 132 -3.54 -2.89 -13.11
C LEU A 132 -3.70 -3.91 -14.27
N GLU A 133 -4.26 -3.48 -15.41
CA GLU A 133 -4.42 -4.29 -16.64
C GLU A 133 -3.10 -4.51 -17.40
#